data_AF-M8CBS8-F1
#
_entry.id   AF-M8CBS8-F1
#
_cell.length_a   1.000
_cell.length_b   1.000
_cell.length_c   1.000
_cell.angle_alpha   90.00
_cell.angle_beta   90.00
_cell.angle_gamma   90.00
#
_symmetry.space_group_name_H-M   'P 1'
#
loop_
_entity.id
_entity.type
_entity.pdbx_description
1 polymer ?
#
loop_
_entity_poly.entity_id
_entity_poly.type
_entity_poly.pdbx_seq_one_letter_code
_entity_poly.pdbx_strand_id
1 'polypeptide(L)'
;MATVSLHARREKCSSNGKPDNGSLNWRWQPAGCNLSELDPAEFLRAVRGKLLAFVGDSTARNQAESLVCFLPTVSRPETTHRYEEPVGHEFWRWVFPAPHNVTISTYWSPFLVRAEGRVLEYVNEKPSGDKLVVVSTIAPAHFDARYAWNHRDACSQPNPYDEGEVPEDANTAEMRKAVLEEGAAAKRQRRGLRFDVLDVTRLASMRPDGHPGAYIVKDRYCAGKPMPETVNNDCLHWCAPGPVDTFNDILVQMVAASG
;
A
#
# COMPACT_ATOMS: atom_id res chain seq x y z
N MET A 1 25.86 3.14 -11.97
CA MET A 1 24.42 3.05 -12.28
C MET A 1 23.65 3.45 -11.05
N ALA A 2 22.82 4.49 -11.13
CA ALA A 2 21.99 4.90 -10.00
C ALA A 2 20.93 3.83 -9.74
N THR A 3 20.93 3.21 -8.56
CA THR A 3 19.77 2.47 -8.04
C THR A 3 18.65 3.48 -7.87
N VAL A 4 17.65 3.44 -8.76
CA VAL A 4 16.42 4.20 -8.57
C VAL A 4 15.80 3.73 -7.26
N SER A 5 15.64 4.64 -6.32
CA SER A 5 14.89 4.37 -5.10
C SER A 5 13.43 4.20 -5.47
N LEU A 6 12.90 2.98 -5.34
CA LEU A 6 11.52 2.66 -5.69
C LEU A 6 10.52 2.96 -4.56
N HIS A 7 11.01 3.13 -3.32
CA HIS A 7 10.22 3.63 -2.19
C HIS A 7 10.44 5.13 -1.97
N ALA A 8 9.40 5.81 -1.49
CA ALA A 8 9.47 7.12 -0.89
C ALA A 8 10.43 7.10 0.30
N ARG A 9 11.16 8.21 0.50
CA ARG A 9 12.16 8.33 1.59
C ARG A 9 11.56 8.05 2.97
N ARG A 10 10.28 8.33 3.17
CA ARG A 10 9.58 8.22 4.46
C ARG A 10 9.32 6.78 4.89
N GLU A 11 9.18 5.87 3.94
CA GLU A 11 8.77 4.48 4.16
C GLU A 11 9.98 3.58 4.49
N LYS A 12 11.21 4.08 4.28
CA LYS A 12 12.47 3.37 4.52
C LYS A 12 12.90 3.41 5.99
N CYS A 13 12.06 2.93 6.89
CA CYS A 13 12.21 3.08 8.33
C CYS A 13 13.58 2.63 8.87
N SER A 14 14.06 1.43 8.50
CA SER A 14 15.37 0.95 8.96
C SER A 14 16.51 1.83 8.43
N SER A 15 16.43 2.30 7.18
CA SER A 15 17.41 3.25 6.62
C SER A 15 17.36 4.62 7.28
N ASN A 16 16.19 5.01 7.80
CA ASN A 16 15.96 6.25 8.53
C ASN A 16 16.33 6.15 10.02
N GLY A 17 16.79 4.98 10.48
CA GLY A 17 17.29 4.78 11.83
C GLY A 17 16.22 4.33 12.84
N LYS A 18 15.08 3.78 12.39
CA LYS A 18 14.14 3.11 13.29
C LYS A 18 14.88 1.94 13.96
N PRO A 19 14.98 1.90 15.30
CA PRO A 19 15.88 1.00 16.01
C PRO A 19 15.41 -0.46 16.03
N ASP A 20 14.11 -0.70 15.83
CA ASP A 20 13.51 -2.02 15.89
C ASP A 20 12.92 -2.41 14.52
N ASN A 21 13.26 -3.63 14.09
CA ASN A 21 12.71 -4.30 12.91
C ASN A 21 11.71 -5.40 13.30
N GLY A 22 11.23 -5.42 14.56
CA GLY A 22 10.29 -6.39 15.09
C GLY A 22 9.05 -6.57 14.22
N SER A 23 8.61 -5.52 13.54
CA SER A 23 7.49 -5.59 12.59
C SER A 23 7.72 -6.51 11.40
N LEU A 24 8.98 -6.77 11.01
CA LEU A 24 9.32 -7.70 9.93
C LEU A 24 9.21 -9.17 10.37
N ASN A 25 9.12 -9.45 11.67
CA ASN A 25 9.05 -10.82 12.19
C ASN A 25 7.63 -11.37 12.22
N TRP A 26 6.64 -10.59 11.82
CA TRP A 26 5.23 -10.94 11.91
C TRP A 26 4.61 -11.11 10.53
N ARG A 27 3.86 -12.20 10.40
CA ARG A 27 3.15 -12.55 9.17
C ARG A 27 1.68 -12.80 9.47
N TRP A 28 0.81 -12.28 8.61
CA TRP A 28 -0.61 -12.56 8.70
C TRP A 28 -0.91 -14.00 8.27
N GLN A 29 -1.70 -14.69 9.08
CA GLN A 29 -2.18 -16.04 8.80
C GLN A 29 -3.73 -16.02 8.77
N PRO A 30 -4.36 -16.11 7.59
CA PRO A 30 -5.79 -16.25 7.50
C PRO A 30 -6.32 -17.51 8.20
N ALA A 31 -7.53 -17.44 8.72
CA ALA A 31 -8.20 -18.62 9.25
C ALA A 31 -8.57 -19.59 8.10
N GLY A 32 -8.09 -20.84 8.18
CA GLY A 32 -8.50 -21.91 7.27
C GLY A 32 -7.71 -22.03 5.96
N CYS A 33 -6.70 -21.18 5.71
CA CYS A 33 -5.75 -21.38 4.62
C CYS A 33 -4.37 -20.80 4.97
N ASN A 34 -3.33 -21.28 4.30
CA ASN A 34 -2.01 -20.65 4.35
C ASN A 34 -1.95 -19.57 3.27
N LEU A 35 -1.63 -18.35 3.68
CA LEU A 35 -1.25 -17.31 2.73
C LEU A 35 0.14 -17.65 2.20
N SER A 36 0.35 -17.57 0.89
CA SER A 36 1.69 -17.68 0.29
C SER A 36 2.31 -16.29 0.17
N GLU A 37 3.63 -16.19 0.32
CA GLU A 37 4.35 -14.94 0.08
C GLU A 37 4.33 -14.63 -1.41
N LEU A 38 4.44 -13.34 -1.73
CA LEU A 38 4.57 -12.88 -3.09
C LEU A 38 5.83 -13.50 -3.74
N ASP A 39 5.61 -14.33 -4.76
CA ASP A 39 6.65 -14.74 -5.70
C ASP A 39 6.71 -13.72 -6.87
N PRO A 40 7.81 -12.96 -7.02
CA PRO A 40 7.88 -11.92 -8.05
C PRO A 40 7.83 -12.47 -9.48
N ALA A 41 8.31 -13.69 -9.70
CA ALA A 41 8.33 -14.31 -11.02
C ALA A 41 6.95 -14.85 -11.40
N GLU A 42 6.23 -15.46 -10.46
CA GLU A 42 4.85 -15.88 -10.66
C GLU A 42 3.93 -14.68 -10.87
N PHE A 43 4.08 -13.63 -10.06
CA PHE A 43 3.31 -12.41 -10.22
C PHE A 43 3.51 -11.79 -11.62
N LEU A 44 4.76 -11.51 -12.03
CA LEU A 44 5.05 -10.93 -13.34
C LEU A 44 4.58 -11.82 -14.50
N ARG A 45 4.49 -13.14 -14.31
CA ARG A 45 3.91 -14.08 -15.27
C ARG A 45 2.38 -13.94 -15.34
N ALA A 46 1.71 -13.86 -14.19
CA ALA A 46 0.26 -13.72 -14.09
C ALA A 46 -0.26 -12.39 -14.67
N VAL A 47 0.52 -11.31 -14.55
CA VAL A 47 0.18 -9.99 -15.09
C VAL A 47 0.87 -9.65 -16.42
N ARG A 48 1.52 -10.62 -17.07
CA ARG A 48 2.22 -10.41 -18.35
C ARG A 48 1.32 -9.75 -19.40
N GLY A 49 1.81 -8.67 -20.00
CA GLY A 49 1.06 -7.90 -21.00
C GLY A 49 -0.07 -7.03 -20.43
N LYS A 50 -0.22 -6.93 -19.11
CA LYS A 50 -1.29 -6.18 -18.44
C LYS A 50 -0.78 -4.85 -17.86
N LEU A 51 -1.74 -3.97 -17.61
CA LEU A 51 -1.58 -2.75 -16.80
C LEU A 51 -2.21 -3.00 -15.42
N LEU A 52 -1.43 -2.83 -14.36
CA LEU A 52 -1.92 -2.73 -12.99
C LEU A 52 -1.93 -1.26 -12.57
N ALA A 53 -3.08 -0.77 -12.12
CA ALA A 53 -3.26 0.61 -11.68
C ALA A 53 -3.66 0.66 -10.21
N PHE A 54 -2.86 1.33 -9.39
CA PHE A 54 -3.22 1.72 -8.03
C PHE A 54 -3.85 3.11 -8.10
N VAL A 55 -5.12 3.22 -7.73
CA VAL A 55 -5.88 4.47 -7.82
C VAL A 55 -6.34 4.83 -6.42
N GLY A 56 -5.97 6.01 -5.94
CA GLY A 56 -6.33 6.44 -4.59
C GLY A 56 -5.43 7.55 -4.07
N ASP A 57 -5.14 7.49 -2.77
CA ASP A 57 -4.35 8.48 -2.05
C ASP A 57 -2.88 8.03 -1.86
N SER A 58 -2.22 8.57 -0.84
CA SER A 58 -0.84 8.27 -0.51
C SER A 58 -0.64 6.86 0.07
N THR A 59 -1.67 6.25 0.65
CA THR A 59 -1.63 4.86 1.14
C THR A 59 -1.68 3.87 -0.03
N ALA A 60 -2.46 4.17 -1.08
CA ALA A 60 -2.46 3.41 -2.32
C ALA A 60 -1.10 3.47 -3.03
N ARG A 61 -0.44 4.63 -3.00
CA ARG A 61 0.94 4.77 -3.50
C ARG A 61 1.93 3.95 -2.66
N ASN A 62 1.86 4.02 -1.33
CA ASN A 62 2.71 3.25 -0.42
C ASN A 62 2.57 1.73 -0.68
N GLN A 63 1.36 1.23 -0.92
CA GLN A 63 1.15 -0.17 -1.34
C GLN A 63 1.80 -0.49 -2.69
N ALA A 64 1.64 0.38 -3.68
CA ALA A 64 2.24 0.21 -5.01
C ALA A 64 3.77 0.19 -4.96
N GLU A 65 4.37 1.09 -4.19
CA GLU A 65 5.82 1.19 -4.01
C GLU A 65 6.38 -0.04 -3.30
N SER A 66 5.71 -0.55 -2.25
CA SER A 66 6.02 -1.83 -1.61
C SER A 66 6.03 -2.98 -2.64
N LEU A 67 4.96 -3.13 -3.44
CA LEU A 67 4.86 -4.18 -4.46
C LEU A 67 6.03 -4.10 -5.45
N VAL A 68 6.26 -2.91 -6.01
CA VAL A 68 7.28 -2.68 -7.04
C VAL A 68 8.68 -2.97 -6.52
N CYS A 69 8.93 -2.87 -5.21
CA CYS A 69 10.25 -3.15 -4.64
C CYS A 69 10.62 -4.63 -4.58
N PHE A 70 9.66 -5.55 -4.64
CA PHE A 70 9.94 -6.99 -4.74
C PHE A 70 10.34 -7.45 -6.14
N LEU A 71 9.85 -6.76 -7.18
CA LEU A 71 9.97 -7.16 -8.58
C LEU A 71 11.39 -7.08 -9.18
N PRO A 72 12.29 -6.15 -8.77
CA PRO A 72 13.68 -6.08 -9.24
C PRO A 72 14.53 -7.33 -9.02
N THR A 73 14.08 -8.27 -8.19
CA THR A 73 14.71 -9.59 -8.03
C THR A 73 14.59 -10.44 -9.31
N VAL A 74 13.59 -10.16 -10.15
CA VAL A 74 13.32 -10.86 -11.41
C VAL A 74 13.52 -9.95 -12.61
N SER A 75 12.94 -8.75 -12.58
CA SER A 75 13.05 -7.77 -13.67
C SER A 75 13.12 -6.37 -13.10
N ARG A 76 14.15 -5.61 -13.49
CA ARG A 76 14.25 -4.20 -13.08
C ARG A 76 13.27 -3.35 -13.90
N PRO A 77 12.49 -2.47 -13.26
CA PRO A 77 11.61 -1.57 -13.97
C PRO A 77 12.39 -0.40 -14.57
N GLU A 78 11.97 0.03 -15.76
CA GLU A 78 12.20 1.39 -16.23
C GLU A 78 11.22 2.31 -15.51
N THR A 79 11.75 3.26 -14.74
CA THR A 79 10.92 4.21 -14.00
C THR A 79 10.72 5.46 -14.86
N THR A 80 9.47 5.80 -15.13
CA THR A 80 9.09 6.98 -15.90
C THR A 80 8.23 7.89 -15.05
N HIS A 81 8.61 9.17 -14.99
CA HIS A 81 7.76 10.21 -14.43
C HIS A 81 7.02 10.88 -15.59
N ARG A 82 5.68 10.88 -15.58
CA ARG A 82 4.90 11.61 -16.59
C ARG A 82 4.26 12.83 -15.92
N TYR A 83 4.90 14.00 -16.10
CA TYR A 83 4.27 15.30 -15.83
C TYR A 83 3.41 15.65 -17.04
N GLU A 84 2.10 15.79 -16.85
CA GLU A 84 1.21 16.44 -17.83
C GLU A 84 -0.19 16.63 -17.23
N GLU A 85 -0.27 17.29 -16.07
CA GLU A 85 -1.49 17.99 -15.66
C GLU A 85 -1.14 19.38 -15.11
N PRO A 86 -1.92 20.43 -15.43
CA PRO A 86 -1.70 21.79 -14.91
C PRO A 86 -1.74 21.90 -13.38
N VAL A 87 -2.23 20.85 -12.70
CA VAL A 87 -2.58 20.84 -11.27
C VAL A 87 -1.60 20.01 -10.42
N GLY A 88 -0.43 19.63 -10.96
CA GLY A 88 0.74 19.29 -10.13
C GLY A 88 0.70 17.96 -9.37
N HIS A 89 -0.11 16.98 -9.78
CA HIS A 89 -0.05 15.64 -9.18
C HIS A 89 1.00 14.76 -9.87
N GLU A 90 1.95 14.23 -9.08
CA GLU A 90 3.00 13.31 -9.52
C GLU A 90 2.41 11.92 -9.81
N PHE A 91 2.58 11.44 -11.04
CA PHE A 91 2.16 10.11 -11.48
C PHE A 91 3.40 9.22 -11.62
N TRP A 92 3.42 8.09 -10.89
CA TRP A 92 4.49 7.09 -10.99
C TRP A 92 4.10 5.99 -11.96
N ARG A 93 5.02 5.67 -12.88
CA ARG A 93 4.90 4.52 -13.78
C ARG A 93 6.19 3.72 -13.82
N TRP A 94 6.04 2.44 -13.55
CA TRP A 94 7.09 1.43 -13.67
C TRP A 94 6.75 0.50 -14.83
N VAL A 95 7.65 0.43 -15.81
CA VAL A 95 7.53 -0.44 -16.98
C VAL A 95 8.52 -1.58 -16.85
N PHE A 96 8.01 -2.80 -16.80
CA PHE A 96 8.81 -4.02 -16.84
C PHE A 96 8.84 -4.51 -18.30
N PRO A 97 10.00 -4.41 -18.97
CA PRO A 97 10.10 -4.63 -20.42
C PRO A 97 9.88 -6.11 -20.79
N ALA A 98 10.08 -6.43 -22.07
CA ALA A 98 10.07 -7.81 -22.54
C ALA A 98 11.05 -8.67 -21.69
N PRO A 99 10.66 -9.91 -21.34
CA PRO A 99 9.49 -10.65 -21.83
C PRO A 99 8.18 -10.41 -21.05
N HIS A 100 8.19 -9.60 -19.98
CA HIS A 100 7.03 -9.42 -19.10
C HIS A 100 6.00 -8.44 -19.66
N ASN A 101 6.45 -7.34 -20.28
CA ASN A 101 5.58 -6.31 -20.83
C ASN A 101 4.49 -5.86 -19.83
N VAL A 102 4.89 -5.63 -18.57
CA VAL A 102 3.98 -5.25 -17.48
C VAL A 102 4.14 -3.77 -17.22
N THR A 103 3.02 -3.05 -17.04
CA THR A 103 3.05 -1.68 -16.54
C THR A 103 2.36 -1.62 -15.18
N ILE A 104 3.02 -1.01 -14.20
CA ILE A 104 2.42 -0.69 -12.90
C ILE A 104 2.38 0.84 -12.79
N SER A 105 1.26 1.41 -12.38
CA SER A 105 1.09 2.86 -12.32
C SER A 105 0.25 3.30 -11.13
N THR A 106 0.54 4.48 -10.58
CA THR A 106 -0.25 5.10 -9.50
C THR A 106 -1.00 6.31 -10.01
N TYR A 107 -2.28 6.43 -9.68
CA TYR A 107 -3.12 7.57 -10.04
C TYR A 107 -3.66 8.23 -8.77
N TRP A 108 -3.36 9.52 -8.61
CA TRP A 108 -3.84 10.30 -7.47
C TRP A 108 -5.33 10.64 -7.64
N SER A 109 -6.17 10.01 -6.82
CA SER A 109 -7.60 10.24 -6.73
C SER A 109 -8.06 9.94 -5.30
N PRO A 110 -7.71 10.80 -4.33
CA PRO A 110 -7.87 10.48 -2.90
C PRO A 110 -9.32 10.28 -2.47
N PHE A 111 -10.28 10.84 -3.20
CA PHE A 111 -11.70 10.73 -2.88
C PHE A 111 -12.47 9.83 -3.84
N LEU A 112 -11.84 9.35 -4.92
CA LEU A 112 -12.45 8.51 -5.97
C LEU A 112 -13.71 9.09 -6.66
N VAL A 113 -14.21 10.26 -6.21
CA VAL A 113 -15.18 11.09 -6.94
C VAL A 113 -14.51 11.70 -8.16
N ARG A 114 -15.31 12.16 -9.13
CA ARG A 114 -14.86 12.76 -10.39
C ARG A 114 -13.66 13.69 -10.17
N ALA A 115 -12.46 13.14 -10.29
CA ALA A 115 -11.26 13.89 -10.50
C ALA A 115 -11.42 14.39 -11.93
N GLU A 116 -11.40 15.70 -12.13
CA GLU A 116 -11.17 16.23 -13.47
C GLU A 116 -9.81 15.67 -13.93
N GLY A 117 -9.83 14.61 -14.74
CA GLY A 117 -8.62 13.84 -15.00
C GLY A 117 -8.89 12.52 -15.72
N ARG A 118 -7.92 12.15 -16.56
CA ARG A 118 -7.96 11.03 -17.51
C ARG A 118 -8.04 9.64 -16.87
N VAL A 119 -8.26 9.48 -15.57
CA VAL A 119 -8.23 8.18 -14.87
C VAL A 119 -9.40 7.29 -15.29
N LEU A 120 -10.63 7.83 -15.25
CA LEU A 120 -11.81 7.10 -15.73
C LEU A 120 -11.82 6.97 -17.25
N GLU A 121 -11.23 7.93 -17.97
CA GLU A 121 -11.01 7.83 -19.41
C GLU A 121 -10.03 6.68 -19.72
N TYR A 122 -8.89 6.55 -19.05
CA TYR A 122 -7.94 5.43 -19.26
C TYR A 122 -8.53 4.06 -18.91
N VAL A 123 -9.37 4.00 -17.86
CA VAL A 123 -10.08 2.77 -17.48
C VAL A 123 -11.18 2.42 -18.50
N ASN A 124 -11.85 3.40 -19.11
CA ASN A 124 -12.93 3.17 -20.07
C ASN A 124 -12.49 3.11 -21.55
N GLU A 125 -11.39 3.78 -21.93
CA GLU A 125 -10.88 3.90 -23.31
C GLU A 125 -10.26 2.60 -23.84
N LYS A 126 -9.95 1.63 -22.97
CA LYS A 126 -9.56 0.29 -23.40
C LYS A 126 -10.75 -0.68 -23.31
N PRO A 127 -11.51 -0.89 -24.40
CA PRO A 127 -12.50 -1.95 -24.47
C PRO A 127 -11.85 -3.30 -24.79
N SER A 128 -12.46 -4.37 -24.26
CA SER A 128 -12.21 -5.81 -24.47
C SER A 128 -11.10 -6.47 -23.63
N GLY A 129 -11.50 -6.91 -22.43
CA GLY A 129 -10.76 -7.85 -21.58
C GLY A 129 -11.45 -7.99 -20.22
N ASP A 130 -11.33 -9.15 -19.59
CA ASP A 130 -11.75 -9.32 -18.19
C ASP A 130 -10.92 -8.38 -17.31
N LYS A 131 -11.54 -7.32 -16.80
CA LYS A 131 -10.91 -6.40 -15.87
C LYS A 131 -11.21 -6.84 -14.45
N LEU A 132 -10.16 -7.00 -13.63
CA LEU A 132 -10.28 -7.13 -12.20
C LEU A 132 -10.21 -5.74 -11.56
N VAL A 133 -11.24 -5.39 -10.78
CA VAL A 133 -11.27 -4.21 -9.93
C VAL A 133 -11.25 -4.68 -8.49
N VAL A 134 -10.20 -4.30 -7.75
CA VAL A 134 -10.07 -4.60 -6.32
C VAL A 134 -10.19 -3.30 -5.54
N VAL A 135 -11.14 -3.24 -4.61
CA VAL A 135 -11.29 -2.12 -3.69
C VAL A 135 -10.70 -2.51 -2.35
N SER A 136 -9.71 -1.77 -1.86
CA SER A 136 -9.16 -2.00 -0.51
C SER A 136 -10.06 -1.35 0.54
N THR A 137 -10.23 -2.02 1.67
CA THR A 137 -10.78 -1.37 2.87
C THR A 137 -9.73 -0.44 3.51
N ILE A 138 -10.15 0.35 4.50
CA ILE A 138 -9.29 1.31 5.21
C ILE A 138 -8.16 0.61 5.98
N ALA A 139 -6.94 1.11 5.88
CA ALA A 139 -5.84 0.75 6.79
C ALA A 139 -5.65 1.91 7.78
N PRO A 140 -5.96 1.74 9.08
CA PRO A 140 -6.03 2.85 10.01
C PRO A 140 -4.65 3.39 10.40
N ALA A 141 -4.63 4.66 10.79
CA ALA A 141 -3.51 5.26 11.49
C ALA A 141 -3.53 4.85 12.98
N HIS A 142 -2.36 4.70 13.60
CA HIS A 142 -2.26 4.36 15.02
C HIS A 142 -1.65 5.50 15.80
N PHE A 143 -2.47 6.34 16.42
CA PHE A 143 -2.00 7.34 17.38
C PHE A 143 -2.22 6.85 18.81
N ASP A 144 -1.18 6.95 19.63
CA ASP A 144 -1.26 6.69 21.06
C ASP A 144 -1.90 7.88 21.76
N ALA A 145 -3.10 7.67 22.30
CA ALA A 145 -3.91 8.70 22.95
C ALA A 145 -3.25 9.34 24.19
N ARG A 146 -2.17 8.75 24.72
CA ARG A 146 -1.39 9.33 25.82
C ARG A 146 -0.56 10.53 25.40
N TYR A 147 -0.34 10.71 24.09
CA TYR A 147 0.54 11.74 23.57
C TYR A 147 -0.16 12.65 22.55
N ALA A 148 0.37 13.86 22.39
CA ALA A 148 0.02 14.70 21.25
C ALA A 148 0.51 14.06 19.94
N TRP A 149 -0.18 14.33 18.83
CA TRP A 149 0.13 13.75 17.51
C TRP A 149 1.57 14.02 17.02
N ASN A 150 2.20 15.10 17.50
CA ASN A 150 3.57 15.51 17.20
C ASN A 150 4.57 15.13 18.29
N HIS A 151 4.18 14.33 19.28
CA HIS A 151 5.11 13.79 20.26
C HIS A 151 5.92 12.63 19.66
N ARG A 152 7.21 12.50 19.96
CA ARG A 152 8.08 11.42 19.42
C ARG A 152 7.60 10.00 19.63
N ASP A 153 6.75 9.81 20.64
CA ASP A 153 6.16 8.52 21.01
C ASP A 153 4.70 8.36 20.56
N ALA A 154 4.19 9.25 19.71
CA ALA A 154 2.80 9.26 19.26
C ALA A 154 2.35 7.99 18.52
N CYS A 155 3.28 7.16 18.03
CA CYS A 155 2.98 5.87 17.41
C CYS A 155 4.19 4.92 17.47
N SER A 156 4.71 4.73 18.68
CA SER A 156 5.95 3.97 18.94
C SER A 156 5.72 2.62 19.62
N GLN A 157 4.51 2.05 19.53
CA GLN A 157 4.23 0.70 20.02
C GLN A 157 5.07 -0.32 19.21
N PRO A 158 6.05 -1.02 19.83
CA PRO A 158 6.97 -1.89 19.10
C PRO A 158 6.38 -3.23 18.64
N ASN A 159 5.27 -3.68 19.26
CA ASN A 159 4.69 -4.99 19.00
C ASN A 159 3.30 -4.89 18.37
N PRO A 160 2.89 -5.88 17.55
CA PRO A 160 1.51 -6.04 17.15
C PRO A 160 0.60 -6.20 18.37
N TYR A 161 -0.68 -5.84 18.18
CA TYR A 161 -1.73 -6.19 19.10
C TYR A 161 -2.18 -7.63 18.90
N ASP A 162 -2.57 -8.28 19.99
CA ASP A 162 -3.29 -9.55 19.93
C ASP A 162 -4.70 -9.35 19.32
N GLU A 163 -5.26 -10.43 18.80
CA GLU A 163 -6.60 -10.41 18.20
C GLU A 163 -7.65 -10.01 19.25
N GLY A 164 -8.29 -8.85 19.04
CA GLY A 164 -9.30 -8.31 19.95
C GLY A 164 -8.75 -7.53 21.15
N GLU A 165 -7.43 -7.32 21.24
CA GLU A 165 -6.82 -6.51 22.31
C GLU A 165 -7.30 -5.05 22.25
N VAL A 166 -7.34 -4.48 21.04
CA VAL A 166 -7.84 -3.13 20.81
C VAL A 166 -9.13 -3.21 19.99
N PRO A 167 -10.24 -2.64 20.47
CA PRO A 167 -11.48 -2.59 19.69
C PRO A 167 -11.27 -1.72 18.45
N GLU A 168 -11.87 -2.13 17.33
CA GLU A 168 -11.88 -1.33 16.11
C GLU A 168 -12.60 0.00 16.37
N ASP A 169 -11.97 1.11 16.00
CA ASP A 169 -12.57 2.44 16.10
C ASP A 169 -13.89 2.51 15.31
N ALA A 170 -14.88 3.24 15.83
CA ALA A 170 -16.22 3.29 15.24
C ALA A 170 -16.23 3.84 13.81
N ASN A 171 -15.44 4.89 13.52
CA ASN A 171 -15.36 5.45 12.17
C ASN A 171 -14.67 4.46 11.23
N THR A 172 -13.62 3.80 11.70
CA THR A 172 -12.90 2.75 10.95
C THR A 172 -13.85 1.60 10.61
N ALA A 173 -14.64 1.12 11.57
CA ALA A 173 -15.63 0.08 11.38
C ALA A 173 -16.73 0.49 10.40
N GLU A 174 -17.22 1.74 10.49
CA GLU A 174 -18.22 2.29 9.57
C GLU A 174 -17.69 2.37 8.13
N MET A 175 -16.48 2.90 7.94
CA MET A 175 -15.84 2.99 6.62
C MET A 175 -15.58 1.60 6.03
N ARG A 176 -15.07 0.66 6.83
CA ARG A 176 -14.85 -0.73 6.41
C ARG A 176 -16.17 -1.38 5.99
N LYS A 177 -17.23 -1.22 6.78
CA LYS A 177 -18.56 -1.74 6.48
C LYS A 177 -19.07 -1.20 5.14
N ALA A 178 -18.95 0.11 4.90
CA ALA A 178 -19.37 0.73 3.64
C ALA A 178 -18.65 0.12 2.43
N VAL A 179 -17.32 -0.06 2.50
CA VAL A 179 -16.54 -0.69 1.41
C VAL A 179 -16.97 -2.14 1.16
N LEU A 180 -17.23 -2.91 2.23
CA LEU A 180 -17.67 -4.29 2.11
C LEU A 180 -19.08 -4.41 1.49
N GLU A 181 -20.01 -3.54 1.89
CA GLU A 181 -21.38 -3.51 1.35
C GLU A 181 -21.41 -3.10 -0.13
N GLU A 182 -20.68 -2.04 -0.48
CA GLU A 182 -20.55 -1.57 -1.87
C GLU A 182 -19.83 -2.58 -2.75
N GLY A 183 -18.75 -3.18 -2.26
CA GLY A 183 -18.02 -4.24 -2.96
C GLY A 183 -18.89 -5.48 -3.19
N ALA A 184 -19.68 -5.90 -2.19
CA ALA A 184 -20.64 -6.98 -2.33
C ALA A 184 -21.76 -6.65 -3.34
N ALA A 185 -22.21 -5.40 -3.40
CA ALA A 185 -23.17 -4.94 -4.40
C ALA A 185 -22.56 -4.94 -5.81
N ALA A 186 -21.34 -4.44 -5.98
CA ALA A 186 -20.62 -4.41 -7.25
C ALA A 186 -20.34 -5.82 -7.79
N LYS A 187 -19.97 -6.78 -6.92
CA LYS A 187 -19.79 -8.20 -7.26
C LYS A 187 -21.01 -8.84 -7.91
N ARG A 188 -22.21 -8.43 -7.51
CA ARG A 188 -23.47 -8.94 -8.09
C ARG A 188 -23.75 -8.39 -9.48
N GLN A 189 -23.11 -7.28 -9.87
CA GLN A 189 -23.31 -6.68 -11.19
C GLN A 189 -22.45 -7.39 -12.23
N ARG A 190 -23.07 -8.02 -13.23
CA ARG A 190 -22.36 -8.68 -14.33
C ARG A 190 -22.17 -7.71 -15.51
N ARG A 191 -21.13 -6.89 -15.46
CA ARG A 191 -20.81 -5.90 -16.52
C ARG A 191 -19.47 -6.16 -17.24
N GLY A 192 -19.01 -7.41 -17.29
CA GLY A 192 -17.67 -7.74 -17.83
C GLY A 192 -16.51 -7.23 -16.96
N LEU A 193 -16.81 -6.92 -15.70
CA LEU A 193 -15.86 -6.53 -14.66
C LEU A 193 -15.97 -7.56 -13.54
N ARG A 194 -14.82 -8.11 -13.11
CA ARG A 194 -14.74 -8.85 -11.86
C ARG A 194 -14.42 -7.84 -10.76
N PHE A 195 -15.31 -7.72 -9.80
CA PHE A 195 -15.08 -6.90 -8.61
C PHE A 195 -14.66 -7.79 -7.46
N ASP A 196 -13.67 -7.37 -6.70
CA ASP A 196 -13.25 -7.99 -5.45
C ASP A 196 -12.92 -6.92 -4.39
N VAL A 197 -12.92 -7.33 -3.12
CA VAL A 197 -12.57 -6.46 -1.99
C VAL A 197 -11.34 -7.03 -1.31
N LEU A 198 -10.32 -6.19 -1.13
CA LEU A 198 -9.14 -6.47 -0.34
C LEU A 198 -9.40 -5.95 1.09
N ASP A 199 -9.92 -6.82 1.96
CA ASP A 199 -10.21 -6.46 3.35
C ASP A 199 -8.94 -6.57 4.20
N VAL A 200 -8.26 -5.44 4.37
CA VAL A 200 -7.00 -5.30 5.14
C VAL A 200 -7.20 -4.63 6.49
N THR A 201 -8.40 -4.10 6.78
CA THR A 201 -8.61 -3.24 7.96
C THR A 201 -8.29 -3.98 9.25
N ARG A 202 -8.76 -5.22 9.38
CA ARG A 202 -8.53 -6.02 10.59
C ARG A 202 -7.05 -6.27 10.83
N LEU A 203 -6.35 -6.77 9.81
CA LEU A 203 -4.93 -7.09 9.94
C LEU A 203 -4.09 -5.82 10.13
N ALA A 204 -4.46 -4.70 9.49
CA ALA A 204 -3.75 -3.43 9.64
C ALA A 204 -3.95 -2.83 11.04
N SER A 205 -5.15 -2.94 11.61
CA SER A 205 -5.48 -2.45 12.97
C SER A 205 -4.66 -3.14 14.07
N MET A 206 -4.13 -4.33 13.80
CA MET A 206 -3.29 -5.07 14.74
C MET A 206 -1.82 -4.69 14.64
N ARG A 207 -1.44 -3.76 13.75
CA ARG A 207 -0.03 -3.53 13.37
C ARG A 207 0.48 -2.12 13.66
N PRO A 208 0.28 -1.55 14.87
CA PRO A 208 0.81 -0.22 15.19
C PRO A 208 2.35 -0.16 15.06
N ASP A 209 3.04 -1.29 15.21
CA ASP A 209 4.47 -1.50 15.03
C ASP A 209 4.98 -1.22 13.61
N GLY A 210 4.07 -1.23 12.63
CA GLY A 210 4.35 -1.07 11.22
C GLY A 210 4.62 0.36 10.74
N HIS A 211 4.32 1.38 11.54
CA HIS A 211 4.41 2.77 11.09
C HIS A 211 5.84 3.34 11.17
N PRO A 212 6.19 4.33 10.31
CA PRO A 212 7.46 5.04 10.41
C PRO A 212 7.64 5.85 11.69
N GLY A 213 6.57 6.44 12.24
CA GLY A 213 6.64 7.35 13.37
C GLY A 213 7.56 8.53 13.07
N ALA A 214 8.50 8.82 13.97
CA ALA A 214 9.48 9.90 13.79
C ALA A 214 10.54 9.61 12.70
N TYR A 215 10.66 8.37 12.23
CA TYR A 215 11.74 7.90 11.37
C TYR A 215 11.44 8.06 9.88
N ILE A 216 11.04 9.27 9.47
CA ILE A 216 10.59 9.58 8.10
C ILE A 216 11.69 10.19 7.22
N VAL A 217 12.81 10.61 7.81
CA VAL A 217 13.96 11.15 7.09
C VAL A 217 15.21 10.72 7.83
N LYS A 218 16.12 10.06 7.11
CA LYS A 218 17.43 9.66 7.62
C LYS A 218 18.19 10.85 8.21
N ASP A 219 18.80 10.62 9.38
CA ASP A 219 19.65 11.56 10.11
C ASP A 219 18.97 12.91 10.46
N ARG A 220 17.64 13.01 10.37
CA ARG A 220 16.86 14.24 10.62
C ARG A 220 17.16 14.87 11.97
N TYR A 221 17.41 14.04 12.97
CA TYR A 221 17.61 14.46 14.35
C TYR A 221 19.06 14.29 14.83
N CYS A 222 20.03 14.28 13.90
CA CYS A 222 21.46 14.05 14.11
C CYS A 222 21.80 12.71 14.78
N ALA A 223 22.62 11.89 14.13
CA ALA A 223 23.09 10.63 14.71
C ALA A 223 23.77 10.86 16.07
N GLY A 224 23.34 10.10 17.08
CA GLY A 224 23.88 10.16 18.44
C GLY A 224 23.26 11.23 19.36
N LYS A 225 22.27 12.01 18.89
CA LYS A 225 21.48 12.90 19.75
C LYS A 225 20.12 12.29 20.08
N PRO A 226 19.56 12.56 21.28
CA PRO A 226 18.21 12.11 21.61
C PRO A 226 17.19 12.80 20.70
N MET A 227 16.16 12.03 20.32
CA MET A 227 15.02 12.54 19.57
C MET A 227 14.33 13.66 20.39
N PRO A 228 14.07 14.85 19.80
CA PRO A 228 13.28 15.89 20.46
C PRO A 228 11.92 15.35 20.88
N GLU A 229 11.30 15.96 21.88
CA GLU A 229 9.95 15.57 22.29
C GLU A 229 8.93 15.85 21.19
N THR A 230 9.02 17.02 20.55
CA THR A 230 8.18 17.41 19.43
C THR A 230 8.85 17.10 18.10
N VAL A 231 8.21 16.28 17.26
CA VAL A 231 8.71 15.81 15.97
C VAL A 231 7.59 15.71 14.94
N ASN A 232 7.96 15.53 13.68
CA ASN A 232 7.00 15.18 12.63
C ASN A 232 6.87 13.65 12.61
N ASN A 233 5.69 13.14 12.94
CA ASN A 233 5.40 11.71 12.85
C ASN A 233 4.65 11.36 11.57
N ASP A 234 4.87 10.14 11.11
CA ASP A 234 4.02 9.48 10.15
C ASP A 234 3.45 8.20 10.79
N CYS A 235 2.22 8.31 11.26
CA CYS A 235 1.47 7.22 11.88
C CYS A 235 0.37 6.68 10.96
N LEU A 236 0.40 7.04 9.67
CA LEU A 236 -0.59 6.69 8.66
C LEU A 236 0.00 5.73 7.62
N HIS A 237 1.18 6.06 7.07
CA HIS A 237 1.85 5.20 6.09
C HIS A 237 2.56 4.04 6.79
N TRP A 238 2.98 3.07 6.00
CA TRP A 238 3.62 1.85 6.47
C TRP A 238 5.10 1.85 6.09
N CYS A 239 5.94 1.35 7.00
CA CYS A 239 7.30 0.97 6.67
C CYS A 239 7.29 -0.05 5.53
N ALA A 240 8.27 0.06 4.62
CA ALA A 240 8.49 -0.89 3.55
C ALA A 240 9.99 -1.32 3.54
N PRO A 241 10.31 -2.62 3.72
CA PRO A 241 9.37 -3.72 3.99
C PRO A 241 8.61 -3.55 5.32
N GLY A 242 7.45 -4.20 5.44
CA GLY A 242 6.55 -4.07 6.59
C GLY A 242 5.12 -4.60 6.33
N PRO A 243 4.12 -4.23 7.14
CA PRO A 243 2.77 -4.79 7.04
C PRO A 243 2.08 -4.60 5.68
N VAL A 244 2.42 -3.53 4.96
CA VAL A 244 1.91 -3.27 3.62
C VAL A 244 2.28 -4.36 2.61
N ASP A 245 3.37 -5.09 2.86
CA ASP A 245 3.78 -6.23 2.03
C ASP A 245 2.75 -7.37 2.10
N THR A 246 2.13 -7.59 3.27
CA THR A 246 1.02 -8.55 3.42
C THR A 246 -0.20 -8.14 2.60
N PHE A 247 -0.45 -6.84 2.41
CA PHE A 247 -1.57 -6.40 1.57
C PHE A 247 -1.32 -6.83 0.12
N ASN A 248 -0.05 -6.77 -0.30
CA ASN A 248 0.39 -7.23 -1.60
C ASN A 248 0.37 -8.76 -1.72
N ASP A 249 0.77 -9.51 -0.68
CA ASP A 249 0.62 -10.97 -0.65
C ASP A 249 -0.84 -11.38 -0.95
N ILE A 250 -1.82 -10.75 -0.31
CA ILE A 250 -3.24 -11.05 -0.54
C ILE A 250 -3.66 -10.60 -1.95
N LEU A 251 -3.31 -9.39 -2.36
CA LEU A 251 -3.65 -8.85 -3.68
C LEU A 251 -3.14 -9.75 -4.81
N VAL A 252 -1.91 -10.25 -4.72
CA VAL A 252 -1.35 -11.10 -5.80
C VAL A 252 -2.06 -12.45 -5.88
N GLN A 253 -2.54 -13.01 -4.77
CA GLN A 253 -3.39 -14.20 -4.80
C GLN A 253 -4.73 -13.92 -5.51
N MET A 254 -5.33 -12.75 -5.26
CA MET A 254 -6.57 -12.34 -5.93
C MET A 254 -6.38 -12.15 -7.44
N VAL A 255 -5.24 -11.56 -7.83
CA VAL A 255 -4.85 -11.39 -9.24
C VAL A 255 -4.60 -12.75 -9.90
N ALA A 256 -3.88 -13.66 -9.23
CA ALA A 256 -3.61 -15.00 -9.75
C ALA A 256 -4.90 -15.81 -9.94
N ALA A 257 -5.85 -15.70 -9.01
CA ALA A 257 -7.17 -16.36 -9.09
C ALA A 257 -8.12 -15.73 -10.13
N SER A 258 -7.71 -14.65 -10.82
CA SER A 258 -8.50 -13.98 -11.86
C SER A 258 -8.13 -14.37 -13.30
N GLY A 259 -7.07 -15.16 -13.46
CA GLY A 259 -6.59 -15.67 -14.75
C GLY A 259 -7.15 -17.04 -15.12
#